data_AF-A0A0F8XXJ5-F1
#
_entry.id   AF-A0A0F8XXJ5-F1
#
_cell.length_a   1.000
_cell.length_b   1.000
_cell.length_c   1.000
_cell.angle_alpha   90.00
_cell.angle_beta   90.00
_cell.angle_gamma   90.00
#
_symmetry.space_group_name_H-M   'P 1'
#
loop_
_entity.id
_entity.type
_entity.pdbx_description
1 polymer ?
#
loop_
_entity_poly.entity_id
_entity_poly.type
_entity_poly.pdbx_seq_one_letter_code
_entity_poly.pdbx_strand_id
1 'polypeptide(L)'
;VLGPWRGMLTMAVVLGAQAFLFGDGGIRALEDELVDVYGLDLTGWSLLNVYDITSDGTTMTGLGVGPGGTSQAFVAVIPEPATLTLLALGALIPLRRRRG
;
A
#
# COMPACT_ATOMS: atom_id res chain seq x y z
N VAL A 1 -34.94 15.36 35.58
CA VAL A 1 -34.56 13.94 35.50
C VAL A 1 -33.97 13.73 34.10
N LEU A 2 -32.64 13.68 33.99
CA LEU A 2 -31.90 13.64 32.72
C LEU A 2 -31.42 12.20 32.46
N GLY A 3 -31.63 11.69 31.24
CA GLY A 3 -31.57 10.26 30.87
C GLY A 3 -30.20 9.56 30.91
N PRO A 4 -30.16 8.25 30.65
CA PRO A 4 -29.06 7.32 31.00
C PRO A 4 -27.77 7.47 30.17
N TRP A 5 -27.66 8.50 29.34
CA TRP A 5 -26.60 8.63 28.34
C TRP A 5 -25.45 9.58 28.72
N ARG A 6 -25.50 10.17 29.92
CA ARG A 6 -24.44 11.07 30.42
C ARG A 6 -23.26 10.25 30.95
N GLY A 7 -22.50 9.69 30.02
CA GLY A 7 -21.28 8.92 30.27
C GLY A 7 -20.71 8.18 29.05
N MET A 8 -21.44 8.12 27.94
CA MET A 8 -21.12 7.20 26.83
C MET A 8 -20.46 7.82 25.60
N LEU A 9 -19.99 9.07 25.66
CA LEU A 9 -19.30 9.72 24.52
C LEU A 9 -18.22 10.72 25.00
N THR A 10 -17.05 10.23 25.43
CA THR A 10 -15.84 11.07 25.57
C THR A 10 -14.76 10.77 24.52
N MET A 11 -14.90 9.70 23.75
CA MET A 11 -14.09 9.44 22.55
C MET A 11 -14.99 8.83 21.47
N ALA A 12 -15.19 9.56 20.38
CA ALA A 12 -15.45 8.94 19.09
C ALA A 12 -14.08 8.60 18.50
N VAL A 13 -13.67 7.33 18.58
CA VAL A 13 -12.56 6.85 17.76
C VAL A 13 -13.12 6.70 16.35
N VAL A 14 -12.69 7.54 15.43
CA VAL A 14 -12.82 7.23 14.01
C VAL A 14 -11.88 6.06 13.76
N LEU A 15 -12.42 4.85 13.71
CA LEU A 15 -11.67 3.66 13.29
C LEU A 15 -11.48 3.76 11.77
N GLY A 16 -10.37 4.35 11.36
CA GLY A 16 -9.78 4.25 10.02
C GLY A 16 -10.57 4.92 8.89
N ALA A 17 -10.02 6.00 8.34
CA ALA A 17 -10.15 6.16 6.89
C ALA A 17 -9.29 5.05 6.27
N GLN A 18 -9.88 4.15 5.50
CA GLN A 18 -9.15 3.09 4.81
C GLN A 18 -9.07 3.45 3.33
N ALA A 19 -7.87 3.35 2.74
CA ALA A 19 -7.68 3.59 1.33
C ALA A 19 -8.17 2.37 0.51
N PHE A 20 -8.95 2.63 -0.54
CA PHE A 20 -9.47 1.62 -1.46
C PHE A 20 -8.97 1.87 -2.88
N LEU A 21 -8.60 0.79 -3.56
CA LEU A 21 -8.32 0.73 -4.99
C LEU A 21 -9.59 0.34 -5.75
N PHE A 22 -9.83 0.99 -6.87
CA PHE A 22 -10.91 0.69 -7.80
C PHE A 22 -10.31 0.27 -9.14
N GLY A 23 -10.65 -0.92 -9.63
CA GLY A 23 -10.20 -1.37 -10.95
C GLY A 23 -11.10 -2.46 -11.52
N ASP A 24 -10.66 -3.06 -12.62
CA ASP A 24 -11.43 -4.10 -13.34
C ASP A 24 -11.71 -5.34 -12.47
N GLY A 25 -10.89 -5.58 -11.44
CA GLY A 25 -11.08 -6.64 -10.45
C GLY A 25 -11.98 -6.27 -9.27
N GLY A 26 -12.66 -5.13 -9.31
CA GLY A 26 -13.52 -4.62 -8.23
C GLY A 26 -12.82 -3.67 -7.27
N ILE A 27 -13.44 -3.48 -6.10
CA ILE A 27 -12.93 -2.63 -5.02
C ILE A 27 -12.07 -3.50 -4.11
N ARG A 28 -10.82 -3.09 -3.85
CA ARG A 28 -9.90 -3.78 -2.94
C ARG A 28 -9.29 -2.80 -1.94
N ALA A 29 -9.03 -3.24 -0.72
CA ALA A 29 -8.30 -2.42 0.24
C ALA A 29 -6.85 -2.27 -0.24
N LEU A 30 -6.31 -1.06 -0.16
CA LEU A 30 -4.94 -0.78 -0.60
C LEU A 30 -3.91 -1.54 0.24
N GLU A 31 -4.11 -1.58 1.56
CA GLU A 31 -3.21 -2.27 2.49
C GLU A 31 -3.10 -3.77 2.14
N ASP A 32 -4.25 -4.42 1.93
CA ASP A 32 -4.30 -5.83 1.54
C ASP A 32 -3.56 -6.07 0.21
N GLU A 33 -3.76 -5.23 -0.81
CA GLU A 33 -3.04 -5.37 -2.08
C GLU A 33 -1.51 -5.21 -1.90
N LEU A 34 -1.07 -4.20 -1.14
CA LEU A 34 0.35 -3.93 -0.91
C LEU A 34 1.03 -5.06 -0.11
N VAL A 35 0.33 -5.66 0.85
CA VAL A 35 0.85 -6.76 1.67
C VAL A 35 0.76 -8.09 0.94
N ASP A 36 -0.43 -8.47 0.47
CA ASP A 36 -0.69 -9.82 -0.04
C ASP A 36 -0.15 -10.05 -1.45
N VAL A 37 -0.19 -9.03 -2.32
CA VAL A 37 0.25 -9.14 -3.71
C VAL A 37 1.71 -8.73 -3.85
N TYR A 38 2.09 -7.62 -3.21
CA TYR A 38 3.42 -7.03 -3.39
C TYR A 38 4.40 -7.31 -2.24
N GLY A 39 3.94 -7.90 -1.13
CA GLY A 39 4.80 -8.31 -0.02
C GLY A 39 5.42 -7.15 0.75
N LEU A 40 4.82 -5.95 0.72
CA LEU A 40 5.30 -4.82 1.50
C LEU A 40 5.04 -5.04 3.00
N ASP A 41 6.03 -4.71 3.82
CA ASP A 41 5.87 -4.68 5.27
C ASP A 41 5.27 -3.34 5.70
N LEU A 42 3.98 -3.36 6.06
CA LEU A 42 3.25 -2.21 6.60
C LEU A 42 3.13 -2.28 8.14
N THR A 43 3.99 -3.03 8.83
CA THR A 43 3.92 -3.16 10.30
C THR A 43 3.93 -1.78 10.98
N GLY A 44 2.87 -1.51 11.74
CA GLY A 44 2.69 -0.24 12.45
C GLY A 44 2.21 0.92 11.57
N TRP A 45 1.95 0.69 10.29
CA TRP A 45 1.35 1.68 9.40
C TRP A 45 -0.15 1.44 9.23
N SER A 46 -0.91 2.53 9.11
CA SER A 46 -2.27 2.52 8.58
C SER A 46 -2.40 3.62 7.52
N LEU A 47 -2.76 3.25 6.30
CA LEU A 47 -2.83 4.12 5.14
C LEU A 47 -4.22 4.75 5.04
N LEU A 48 -4.29 6.07 5.22
CA LEU A 48 -5.55 6.80 5.31
C LEU A 48 -6.03 7.31 3.95
N ASN A 49 -5.15 7.97 3.21
CA ASN A 49 -5.44 8.57 1.91
C ASN A 49 -4.26 8.41 0.97
N VAL A 50 -4.57 8.17 -0.31
CA VAL A 50 -3.61 8.32 -1.42
C VAL A 50 -3.91 9.65 -2.10
N TYR A 51 -2.89 10.47 -2.28
CA TYR A 51 -3.00 11.78 -2.93
C TYR A 51 -2.57 11.76 -4.39
N ASP A 52 -1.58 10.94 -4.72
CA ASP A 52 -1.07 10.86 -6.08
C ASP A 52 -0.49 9.47 -6.35
N ILE A 53 -0.56 9.05 -7.62
CA ILE A 53 -0.05 7.79 -8.13
C ILE A 53 0.62 8.06 -9.48
N THR A 54 1.82 7.53 -9.69
CA THR A 54 2.49 7.63 -10.99
C THR A 54 1.70 6.92 -12.09
N SER A 55 1.88 7.33 -13.35
CA SER A 55 1.11 6.79 -14.48
C SER A 55 1.33 5.29 -14.72
N ASP A 56 2.46 4.75 -14.27
CA ASP A 56 2.79 3.32 -14.30
C ASP A 56 2.27 2.55 -13.08
N GLY A 57 1.66 3.23 -12.10
CA GLY A 57 1.10 2.65 -10.88
C GLY A 57 2.13 2.18 -9.86
N THR A 58 3.44 2.40 -10.09
CA THR A 58 4.50 1.83 -9.24
C THR A 58 4.83 2.67 -8.02
N THR A 59 4.49 3.95 -8.02
CA THR A 59 4.77 4.86 -6.91
C THR A 59 3.52 5.60 -6.52
N MET A 60 3.26 5.67 -5.22
CA MET A 60 2.10 6.33 -4.67
C MET A 60 2.46 7.11 -3.41
N THR A 61 1.84 8.27 -3.25
CA THR A 61 2.07 9.17 -2.11
C THR A 61 0.77 9.45 -1.38
N GLY A 62 0.85 9.70 -0.08
CA GLY A 62 -0.37 9.82 0.72
C GLY A 62 -0.14 10.22 2.17
N LEU A 63 -1.19 10.09 2.96
CA LEU A 63 -1.20 10.29 4.41
C LEU A 63 -1.51 8.96 5.10
N GLY A 64 -0.74 8.64 6.12
CA GLY A 64 -0.95 7.47 6.97
C GLY A 64 -0.63 7.76 8.42
N VAL A 65 -1.00 6.84 9.30
CA VAL A 65 -0.51 6.81 10.69
C VAL A 65 0.69 5.88 10.72
N GLY A 66 1.87 6.40 11.06
CA GLY A 66 3.07 5.59 11.16
C GLY A 66 3.19 4.86 12.51
N PRO A 67 4.25 4.06 12.71
CA PRO A 67 4.44 3.24 13.93
C PRO A 67 4.46 4.03 15.24
N GLY A 68 4.76 5.33 15.19
CA GLY A 68 4.70 6.24 16.33
C GLY A 68 3.28 6.73 16.69
N GLY A 69 2.24 6.26 15.98
CA GLY A 69 0.85 6.66 16.19
C GLY A 69 0.52 8.07 15.70
N THR A 70 1.45 8.74 15.01
CA THR A 70 1.26 10.08 14.46
C THR A 70 0.98 10.04 12.97
N SER A 71 0.18 11.00 12.50
CA SER A 71 -0.10 11.19 11.08
C SER A 71 1.15 11.69 10.36
N GLN A 72 1.53 11.01 9.28
CA GLN A 72 2.75 11.24 8.51
C GLN A 72 2.46 11.04 7.02
N ALA A 73 3.18 11.78 6.17
CA ALA A 73 3.19 11.51 4.75
C ALA A 73 3.91 10.19 4.47
N PHE A 74 3.42 9.41 3.52
CA PHE A 74 4.09 8.20 3.05
C PHE A 74 4.38 8.25 1.55
N VAL A 75 5.39 7.48 1.15
CA VAL A 75 5.65 7.11 -0.23
C VAL A 75 5.78 5.59 -0.26
N ALA A 76 4.91 4.92 -1.00
CA ALA A 76 5.00 3.49 -1.23
C ALA A 76 5.49 3.25 -2.67
N VAL A 77 6.49 2.39 -2.82
CA VAL A 77 7.09 2.01 -4.09
C VAL A 77 6.89 0.51 -4.27
N ILE A 78 6.17 0.14 -5.31
CA ILE A 78 5.93 -1.24 -5.69
C ILE A 78 7.19 -1.76 -6.41
N PRO A 79 7.85 -2.81 -5.87
CA PRO A 79 9.03 -3.37 -6.52
C PRO A 79 8.67 -3.99 -7.88
N GLU A 80 9.58 -3.89 -8.84
CA GLU A 80 9.43 -4.56 -10.13
C GLU A 80 9.23 -6.07 -9.93
N PRO A 81 8.31 -6.70 -10.67
CA PRO A 81 8.11 -8.14 -10.55
C PRO A 81 9.38 -8.89 -10.96
N ALA A 82 9.77 -9.88 -10.15
CA ALA A 82 10.99 -10.68 -10.33
C ALA A 82 11.08 -11.39 -11.71
N THR A 83 9.98 -11.43 -12.46
CA THR A 83 9.93 -11.86 -13.86
C THR A 83 10.85 -11.05 -14.77
N LEU A 84 11.02 -9.74 -14.56
CA LEU A 84 11.96 -8.92 -15.34
C LEU A 84 13.41 -9.33 -15.10
N THR A 85 13.77 -9.61 -13.84
CA THR A 85 15.10 -10.13 -13.49
C THR A 85 15.32 -11.51 -14.09
N LEU A 86 14.33 -12.40 -14.01
CA LEU A 86 14.37 -13.74 -14.64
C LEU A 86 14.51 -13.65 -16.16
N LEU A 87 13.80 -12.74 -16.81
CA LEU A 87 13.90 -12.52 -18.25
C LEU A 87 15.28 -11.99 -18.64
N ALA A 88 15.82 -11.03 -17.88
CA ALA A 88 17.16 -10.50 -18.10
C ALA A 88 18.23 -11.59 -17.93
N LEU A 89 18.15 -12.41 -16.87
CA LEU A 89 19.05 -13.54 -16.66
C LEU A 89 18.89 -14.60 -17.76
N GLY A 90 17.67 -14.91 -18.17
CA GLY A 90 17.37 -15.81 -19.28
C GLY A 90 17.92 -15.31 -20.61
N ALA A 91 17.87 -14.00 -20.87
CA ALA A 91 18.41 -13.37 -22.08
C ALA A 91 19.95 -13.38 -22.14
N LEU A 92 20.64 -13.44 -20.99
CA LEU A 92 22.09 -13.57 -20.94
C LEU A 92 22.60 -14.94 -21.42
N ILE A 93 21.78 -16.00 -21.30
CA ILE A 93 22.15 -17.37 -21.72
C ILE A 93 22.40 -17.47 -23.24
N PRO A 94 21.50 -17.02 -24.14
CA PRO A 94 21.76 -17.04 -25.58
C PRO A 94 22.82 -16.02 -26.02
N LEU A 95 22.98 -14.90 -25.30
CA LEU A 95 24.03 -13.91 -25.60
C LEU A 95 25.44 -14.45 -25.35
N ARG A 96 25.62 -15.34 -24.35
CA ARG A 96 26.88 -16.07 -24.13
C ARG A 96 27.20 -17.06 -25.24
N ARG A 97 26.18 -17.64 -25.88
CA ARG A 97 26.36 -18.63 -26.97
C ARG A 97 26.69 -18.00 -28.32
N ARG A 98 26.48 -16.68 -28.49
CA ARG A 98 26.78 -15.96 -29.75
C ARG A 98 28.17 -15.33 -29.80
N ARG A 99 28.96 -15.41 -28.71
CA ARG A 99 30.30 -14.83 -28.59
C ARG A 99 31.42 -15.88 -28.44
N GLY A 100 31.11 -17.17 -28.62
CA GLY A 100 32.06 -18.28 -28.59
C GLY A 100 32.20 -18.93 -29.97
#